data_AF-A0A849FBW3-F1
#
_entry.id   AF-A0A849FBW3-F1
#
_cell.length_a   1.000
_cell.length_b   1.000
_cell.length_c   1.000
_cell.angle_alpha   90.00
_cell.angle_beta   90.00
_cell.angle_gamma   90.00
#
_symmetry.space_group_name_H-M   'P 1'
#
loop_
_entity.id
_entity.type
_entity.pdbx_description
1 polymer ?
#
loop_
_entity_poly.entity_id
_entity_poly.type
_entity_poly.pdbx_seq_one_letter_code
_entity_poly.pdbx_strand_id
1 'polypeptide(L)'
;MLDSGLSKLKLRRFARREDGGATIEAVLWFPVFFLVFVMLIDAATIFMNQARILRVVQDGNRLYAVNFFSSDAAFKSWVETSLDPIAPGAVATPAVGPSFVSTTVTVPASDIDLSGVTGLFRGLTFTVQAQQLREL
;
A
#
# COMPACT_ATOMS: atom_id res chain seq x y z
N MET A 1 3.39 31.87 -64.24
CA MET A 1 2.26 32.27 -63.35
C MET A 1 1.51 31.10 -62.68
N LEU A 2 1.91 29.83 -62.84
CA LEU A 2 1.17 28.67 -62.30
C LEU A 2 1.69 28.11 -60.94
N ASP A 3 2.81 28.62 -60.42
CA ASP A 3 3.51 28.00 -59.28
C ASP A 3 2.97 28.44 -57.89
N SER A 4 2.29 29.58 -57.82
CA SER A 4 1.79 30.15 -56.56
C SER A 4 0.55 29.42 -55.99
N GLY A 5 -0.18 28.69 -56.83
CA GLY A 5 -1.36 27.91 -56.42
C GLY A 5 -1.01 26.59 -55.74
N LEU A 6 0.06 25.91 -56.21
CA LEU A 6 0.50 24.62 -55.67
C LEU A 6 1.10 24.75 -54.26
N SER A 7 1.82 25.84 -53.97
CA SER A 7 2.40 26.06 -52.64
C SER A 7 1.32 26.31 -51.58
N LYS A 8 0.28 27.09 -51.92
CA LYS A 8 -0.87 27.35 -51.02
C LYS A 8 -1.65 26.08 -50.70
N LEU A 9 -1.82 25.18 -51.67
CA LEU A 9 -2.45 23.87 -51.47
C LEU A 9 -1.61 22.93 -50.60
N LYS A 10 -0.28 22.92 -50.79
CA LYS A 10 0.64 22.14 -49.95
C LYS A 10 0.67 22.66 -48.51
N LEU A 11 0.67 23.97 -48.30
CA LEU A 11 0.65 24.59 -46.96
C LEU A 11 -0.67 24.32 -46.23
N ARG A 12 -1.82 24.44 -46.92
CA ARG A 12 -3.13 24.05 -46.36
C ARG A 12 -3.23 22.58 -46.01
N ARG A 13 -2.60 21.70 -46.80
CA ARG A 13 -2.59 20.25 -46.54
C ARG A 13 -1.70 19.90 -45.35
N PHE A 14 -0.59 20.61 -45.13
CA PHE A 14 0.29 20.42 -43.97
C PHE A 14 -0.36 20.90 -42.67
N ALA A 15 -1.03 22.06 -42.68
CA ALA A 15 -1.75 22.59 -41.51
C ALA A 15 -3.00 21.76 -41.11
N ARG A 16 -3.43 20.83 -41.96
CA ARG A 16 -4.61 19.96 -41.74
C ARG A 16 -4.24 18.50 -41.51
N ARG A 17 -2.95 18.19 -41.34
CA ARG A 17 -2.46 16.83 -41.05
C ARG A 17 -2.58 16.54 -39.56
N GLU A 18 -3.49 15.64 -39.22
CA GLU A 18 -3.68 15.09 -37.87
C GLU A 18 -3.00 13.73 -37.69
N ASP A 19 -2.21 13.28 -38.68
CA ASP A 19 -1.59 11.94 -38.71
C ASP A 19 -0.68 11.62 -37.49
N GLY A 20 -0.24 12.65 -36.73
CA GLY A 20 0.51 12.50 -35.47
C GLY A 20 -0.32 12.69 -34.19
N GLY A 21 -1.59 13.07 -34.30
CA GLY A 21 -2.48 13.31 -33.15
C GLY A 21 -2.67 12.07 -32.29
N ALA A 22 -2.83 10.90 -32.93
CA ALA A 22 -2.96 9.62 -32.23
C ALA A 22 -1.72 9.25 -31.40
N THR A 23 -0.52 9.59 -31.87
CA THR A 23 0.73 9.33 -31.13
C THR A 23 0.92 10.30 -29.97
N ILE A 24 0.57 11.59 -30.17
CA ILE A 24 0.63 12.61 -29.12
C ILE A 24 -0.38 12.30 -28.01
N GLU A 25 -1.60 11.91 -28.37
CA GLU A 25 -2.64 11.50 -27.44
C GLU A 25 -2.21 10.30 -26.60
N ALA A 26 -1.62 9.27 -27.23
CA ALA A 26 -1.10 8.11 -26.51
C ALA A 26 -0.01 8.47 -25.48
N VAL A 27 0.87 9.42 -25.80
CA VAL A 27 1.90 9.92 -24.86
C VAL A 27 1.27 10.72 -23.71
N LEU A 28 0.21 11.49 -23.98
CA LEU A 28 -0.52 12.22 -22.94
C LEU A 28 -1.28 11.29 -21.98
N TRP A 29 -1.69 10.11 -22.44
CA TRP A 29 -2.30 9.08 -21.59
C TRP A 29 -1.29 8.31 -20.73
N PHE A 30 -0.02 8.27 -21.12
CA PHE A 30 1.00 7.47 -20.43
C PHE A 30 1.15 7.84 -18.93
N PRO A 31 1.20 9.13 -18.51
CA PRO A 31 1.21 9.50 -17.09
C PRO A 31 -0.02 9.00 -16.33
N VAL A 32 -1.20 9.01 -16.95
CA VAL A 32 -2.45 8.55 -16.33
C VAL A 32 -2.37 7.05 -16.07
N PHE A 33 -1.96 6.26 -17.07
CA PHE A 33 -1.75 4.82 -16.89
C PHE A 33 -0.67 4.52 -15.86
N PHE A 34 0.42 5.28 -15.86
CA PHE A 34 1.49 5.13 -14.87
C PHE A 34 0.99 5.36 -13.44
N LEU A 35 0.15 6.38 -13.21
CA LEU A 35 -0.49 6.60 -11.91
C LEU A 35 -1.37 5.41 -11.50
N VAL A 36 -2.14 4.85 -12.43
CA VAL A 36 -2.95 3.65 -12.15
C VAL A 36 -2.05 2.45 -11.78
N PHE A 37 -0.94 2.25 -12.49
CA PHE A 37 0.02 1.20 -12.16
C PHE A 37 0.62 1.38 -10.76
N VAL A 38 1.02 2.60 -10.40
CA VAL A 38 1.55 2.88 -9.06
C VAL A 38 0.51 2.58 -7.98
N MET A 39 -0.76 2.99 -8.18
CA MET A 39 -1.85 2.67 -7.25
C MET A 39 -2.06 1.16 -7.07
N LEU A 40 -1.92 0.37 -8.15
CA LEU A 40 -2.01 -1.09 -8.06
C LEU A 40 -0.86 -1.70 -7.26
N ILE A 41 0.36 -1.18 -7.44
CA ILE A 41 1.54 -1.63 -6.69
C ILE A 41 1.39 -1.29 -5.20
N ASP A 42 0.90 -0.09 -4.87
CA ASP A 42 0.67 0.33 -3.49
C ASP A 42 -0.38 -0.56 -2.82
N ALA A 43 -1.51 -0.82 -3.50
CA ALA A 43 -2.53 -1.72 -2.99
C ALA A 43 -1.98 -3.13 -2.74
N ALA A 44 -1.22 -3.69 -3.68
CA ALA A 44 -0.59 -4.99 -3.52
C ALA A 44 0.39 -5.01 -2.33
N THR A 45 1.16 -3.94 -2.15
CA THR A 45 2.12 -3.80 -1.05
C THR A 45 1.42 -3.73 0.31
N ILE A 46 0.31 -2.99 0.41
CA ILE A 46 -0.52 -2.92 1.63
C ILE A 46 -1.00 -4.31 2.03
N PHE A 47 -1.58 -5.09 1.10
CA PHE A 47 -2.05 -6.44 1.41
C PHE A 47 -0.90 -7.39 1.77
N MET A 48 0.24 -7.28 1.10
CA MET A 48 1.43 -8.06 1.44
C MET A 48 1.92 -7.75 2.87
N ASN A 49 1.98 -6.47 3.24
CA ASN A 49 2.40 -6.04 4.57
C ASN A 49 1.39 -6.47 5.64
N GLN A 50 0.09 -6.39 5.34
CA GLN A 50 -0.97 -6.92 6.20
C GLN A 50 -0.77 -8.42 6.51
N ALA A 51 -0.46 -9.22 5.49
CA ALA A 51 -0.20 -10.66 5.66
C ALA A 51 1.10 -10.95 6.44
N ARG A 52 2.09 -10.05 6.38
CA ARG A 52 3.32 -10.14 7.22
C ARG A 52 3.00 -9.82 8.67
N ILE A 53 2.28 -8.74 8.93
CA ILE A 53 1.84 -8.33 10.27
C ILE A 53 1.04 -9.46 10.93
N LEU A 54 0.07 -10.03 10.22
CA LEU A 54 -0.75 -11.12 10.73
C LEU A 54 0.07 -12.34 11.17
N ARG A 55 1.13 -12.69 10.42
CA ARG A 55 2.04 -13.78 10.81
C ARG A 55 2.83 -13.46 12.07
N VAL A 56 3.39 -12.24 12.18
CA VAL A 56 4.09 -11.80 13.40
C VAL A 56 3.17 -11.86 14.62
N VAL A 57 1.92 -11.43 14.47
CA VAL A 57 0.94 -11.47 15.56
C VAL A 57 0.57 -12.91 15.93
N GLN A 58 0.40 -13.80 14.96
CA GLN A 58 0.14 -15.22 15.22
C GLN A 58 1.31 -15.90 15.94
N ASP A 59 2.55 -15.63 15.50
CA ASP A 59 3.74 -16.14 16.17
C ASP A 59 3.85 -15.59 17.60
N GLY A 60 3.57 -14.31 17.79
CA GLY A 60 3.50 -13.66 19.10
C GLY A 60 2.47 -14.30 20.01
N ASN A 61 1.23 -14.51 19.52
CA ASN A 61 0.17 -15.16 20.28
C ASN A 61 0.54 -16.59 20.69
N ARG A 62 1.22 -17.34 19.80
CA ARG A 62 1.74 -18.68 20.11
C ARG A 62 2.79 -18.65 21.22
N LEU A 63 3.75 -17.71 21.16
CA LEU A 63 4.76 -17.54 22.21
C LEU A 63 4.13 -17.12 23.54
N TYR A 64 3.12 -16.27 23.49
CA TYR A 64 2.36 -15.86 24.66
C TYR A 64 1.61 -17.04 25.30
N ALA A 65 0.99 -17.91 24.50
CA ALA A 65 0.26 -19.07 24.99
C ALA A 65 1.15 -20.05 25.79
N VAL A 66 2.42 -20.20 25.43
CA VAL A 66 3.39 -21.05 26.15
C VAL A 66 4.05 -20.35 27.35
N ASN A 67 3.53 -19.19 27.78
CA ASN A 67 4.08 -18.36 28.84
C ASN A 67 5.55 -17.95 28.62
N PHE A 68 5.97 -17.74 27.36
CA PHE A 68 7.33 -17.27 27.04
C PHE A 68 7.58 -15.84 27.57
N PHE A 69 6.55 -15.00 27.57
CA PHE A 69 6.64 -13.62 28.05
C PHE A 69 6.31 -13.54 29.54
N SER A 70 7.09 -12.74 30.27
CA SER A 70 6.91 -12.50 31.71
C SER A 70 5.76 -11.53 32.01
N SER A 71 5.27 -10.78 31.02
CA SER A 71 4.17 -9.82 31.15
C SER A 71 3.59 -9.43 29.79
N ASP A 72 2.36 -8.90 29.80
CA ASP A 72 1.70 -8.33 28.61
C ASP A 72 2.48 -7.16 28.01
N ALA A 73 3.17 -6.39 28.85
CA ALA A 73 4.03 -5.29 28.43
C ALA A 73 5.25 -5.80 27.63
N ALA A 74 5.87 -6.90 28.08
CA ALA A 74 6.98 -7.54 27.35
C ALA A 74 6.52 -8.10 26.00
N PHE A 75 5.32 -8.69 25.96
CA PHE A 75 4.70 -9.16 24.72
C PHE A 75 4.43 -7.99 23.74
N LYS A 76 3.78 -6.93 24.21
CA LYS A 76 3.52 -5.72 23.41
C LYS A 76 4.80 -5.16 22.81
N SER A 77 5.83 -4.95 23.63
CA SER A 77 7.12 -4.43 23.19
C SER A 77 7.78 -5.33 22.13
N TRP A 78 7.66 -6.65 22.26
CA TRP A 78 8.19 -7.60 21.29
C TRP A 78 7.46 -7.51 19.94
N VAL A 79 6.12 -7.42 19.96
CA VAL A 79 5.32 -7.26 18.74
C VAL A 79 5.67 -5.94 18.05
N GLU A 80 5.71 -4.82 18.79
CA GLU A 80 6.05 -3.51 18.23
C GLU A 80 7.47 -3.49 17.64
N THR A 81 8.45 -4.08 18.33
CA THR A 81 9.83 -4.21 17.81
C THR A 81 9.90 -5.09 16.56
N SER A 82 9.10 -6.14 16.49
CA SER A 82 9.06 -7.05 15.34
C SER A 82 8.37 -6.42 14.12
N LEU A 83 7.50 -5.42 14.36
CA LEU A 83 6.77 -4.69 13.33
C LEU A 83 7.49 -3.41 12.87
N ASP A 84 8.42 -2.88 13.66
CA ASP A 84 9.18 -1.66 13.35
C ASP A 84 9.79 -1.61 11.92
N PRO A 85 10.35 -2.71 11.36
CA PRO A 85 10.89 -2.69 9.99
C PRO A 85 9.81 -2.61 8.88
N ILE A 86 8.54 -2.85 9.22
CA ILE A 86 7.41 -2.91 8.29
C ILE A 86 6.50 -1.70 8.48
N ALA A 87 6.29 -1.28 9.72
CA ALA A 87 5.35 -0.25 10.12
C ALA A 87 5.81 0.36 11.47
N PRO A 88 6.69 1.39 11.44
CA PRO A 88 7.22 2.01 12.66
C PRO A 88 6.15 2.71 13.52
N GLY A 89 5.01 3.09 12.94
CA GLY A 89 3.86 3.61 13.68
C GLY A 89 2.86 2.55 14.15
N ALA A 90 3.17 1.25 14.04
CA ALA A 90 2.28 0.18 14.48
C ALA A 90 2.10 0.17 15.99
N VAL A 91 0.86 0.18 16.47
CA VAL A 91 0.52 0.06 17.89
C VAL A 91 -0.16 -1.28 18.15
N ALA A 92 0.43 -2.10 19.01
CA ALA A 92 -0.14 -3.38 19.41
C ALA A 92 -0.95 -3.24 20.71
N THR A 93 -2.19 -3.70 20.70
CA THR A 93 -3.08 -3.76 21.87
C THR A 93 -3.44 -5.22 22.15
N PRO A 94 -2.75 -5.87 23.10
CA PRO A 94 -3.11 -7.21 23.53
C PRO A 94 -4.36 -7.19 24.41
N ALA A 95 -5.31 -8.07 24.12
CA ALA A 95 -6.49 -8.37 24.92
C ALA A 95 -6.41 -9.84 25.33
N VAL A 96 -5.96 -10.08 26.55
CA VAL A 96 -5.74 -11.42 27.11
C VAL A 96 -6.96 -11.80 27.96
N GLY A 97 -7.70 -12.79 27.52
CA GLY A 97 -8.79 -13.42 28.26
C GLY A 97 -8.37 -14.76 28.87
N PRO A 98 -9.18 -15.35 29.77
CA PRO A 98 -8.85 -16.60 30.44
C PRO A 98 -8.67 -17.81 29.50
N SER A 99 -9.29 -17.82 28.32
CA SER A 99 -9.25 -18.92 27.34
C SER A 99 -8.81 -18.49 25.94
N PHE A 100 -8.46 -17.22 25.74
CA PHE A 100 -8.05 -16.70 24.44
C PHE A 100 -7.06 -15.54 24.58
N VAL A 101 -6.17 -15.43 23.61
CA VAL A 101 -5.30 -14.29 23.40
C VAL A 101 -5.76 -13.62 22.12
N SER A 102 -6.28 -12.40 22.21
CA SER A 102 -6.56 -11.57 21.04
C SER A 102 -5.55 -10.44 20.99
N THR A 103 -4.94 -10.23 19.84
CA THR A 103 -4.01 -9.11 19.64
C THR A 103 -4.52 -8.29 18.48
N THR A 104 -4.77 -7.01 18.75
CA THR A 104 -5.19 -6.04 17.74
C THR A 104 -4.02 -5.13 17.46
N VAL A 105 -3.58 -5.07 16.21
CA VAL A 105 -2.52 -4.17 15.75
C VAL A 105 -3.14 -3.11 14.85
N THR A 106 -2.94 -1.85 15.20
CA THR A 106 -3.35 -0.71 14.39
C THR A 106 -2.12 -0.12 13.71
N VAL A 107 -2.17 0.03 12.38
CA VAL A 107 -1.06 0.49 11.55
C VAL A 107 -1.51 1.68 10.70
N PRO A 108 -0.78 2.80 10.69
CA PRO A 108 -1.01 3.89 9.75
C PRO A 108 -0.78 3.41 8.31
N ALA A 109 -1.73 3.68 7.41
CA ALA A 109 -1.59 3.32 6.00
C ALA A 109 -0.39 4.00 5.33
N SER A 110 0.04 5.15 5.83
CA SER A 110 1.22 5.88 5.37
C SER A 110 2.53 5.11 5.53
N ASP A 111 2.59 4.16 6.46
CA ASP A 111 3.82 3.44 6.81
C ASP A 111 3.99 2.18 5.95
N ILE A 112 2.90 1.72 5.34
CA ILE A 112 2.85 0.48 4.55
C ILE A 112 2.59 0.72 3.06
N ASP A 113 2.38 1.98 2.66
CA ASP A 113 2.33 2.46 1.28
C ASP A 113 3.76 2.63 0.73
N LEU A 114 4.02 2.16 -0.49
CA LEU A 114 5.36 2.16 -1.10
C LEU A 114 5.70 3.51 -1.73
N SER A 115 4.72 4.13 -2.39
CA SER A 115 4.99 5.27 -3.26
C SER A 115 4.71 6.60 -2.58
N GLY A 116 3.75 6.62 -1.64
CA GLY A 116 3.27 7.85 -0.99
C GLY A 116 2.69 8.89 -1.95
N VAL A 117 2.60 8.61 -3.26
CA VAL A 117 2.26 9.62 -4.29
C VAL A 117 0.79 9.98 -4.24
N THR A 118 -0.05 9.10 -3.70
CA THR A 118 -1.49 9.35 -3.69
C THR A 118 -1.88 10.29 -2.56
N GLY A 119 -1.14 10.37 -1.45
CA GLY A 119 -1.54 11.11 -0.23
C GLY A 119 -2.93 10.73 0.33
N LEU A 120 -3.65 9.88 -0.39
CA LEU A 120 -5.04 9.51 -0.26
C LEU A 120 -5.23 8.66 0.99
N PHE A 121 -4.17 7.94 1.35
CA PHE A 121 -4.14 7.01 2.47
C PHE A 121 -3.52 7.60 3.74
N ARG A 122 -3.02 8.85 3.75
CA ARG A 122 -2.35 9.46 4.92
C ARG A 122 -3.24 9.58 6.17
N GLY A 123 -4.56 9.51 6.01
CA GLY A 123 -5.53 9.54 7.12
C GLY A 123 -6.17 8.19 7.45
N LEU A 124 -5.80 7.11 6.75
CA LEU A 124 -6.39 5.80 6.98
C LEU A 124 -5.54 4.98 7.95
N THR A 125 -6.20 4.32 8.90
CA THR A 125 -5.59 3.36 9.81
C THR A 125 -6.09 1.98 9.49
N PHE A 126 -5.19 1.05 9.21
CA PHE A 126 -5.51 -0.36 9.04
C PHE A 126 -5.48 -1.03 10.41
N THR A 127 -6.52 -1.82 10.71
CA THR A 127 -6.56 -2.63 11.93
C THR A 127 -6.50 -4.09 11.54
N VAL A 128 -5.53 -4.81 12.08
CA VAL A 128 -5.35 -6.25 11.92
C VAL A 128 -5.59 -6.90 13.28
N GLN A 129 -6.54 -7.82 13.35
CA GLN A 129 -6.83 -8.55 14.57
C GLN A 129 -6.59 -10.05 14.34
N ALA A 130 -5.90 -10.69 15.28
CA ALA A 130 -5.77 -12.13 15.32
C ALA A 130 -6.14 -12.64 16.72
N GLN A 131 -6.84 -13.76 16.77
CA GLN A 131 -7.25 -14.42 18.02
C GLN A 131 -6.74 -15.86 18.01
N GLN A 132 -6.23 -16.30 19.16
CA GLN A 132 -5.76 -17.66 19.38
C GLN A 132 -6.33 -18.20 20.69
N LEU A 133 -6.76 -19.46 20.69
CA LEU A 133 -7.22 -20.15 21.89
C LEU A 133 -6.02 -20.48 22.79
N ARG A 134 -6.18 -20.27 24.10
CA ARG A 134 -5.20 -20.62 25.12
C ARG A 134 -5.73 -21.83 25.87
N GLU A 135 -5.05 -22.96 25.75
CA GLU A 135 -5.33 -24.13 26.57
C GLU A 135 -4.78 -23.89 27.97
N LEU A 136 -5.61 -24.14 28.99
CA LEU A 136 -5.33 -23.91 30.41
C LEU A 136 -4.36 -24.96 30.99
#